data_AF-A0A7Y7CS66-F1
#
_entry.id   AF-A0A7Y7CS66-F1
#
_cell.length_a   1.000
_cell.length_b   1.000
_cell.length_c   1.000
_cell.angle_alpha   90.00
_cell.angle_beta   90.00
_cell.angle_gamma   90.00
#
_symmetry.space_group_name_H-M   'P 1'
#
loop_
_entity.id
_entity.type
_entity.pdbx_description
1 polymer ?
#
loop_
_entity_poly.entity_id
_entity_poly.type
_entity_poly.pdbx_seq_one_letter_code
_entity_poly.pdbx_strand_id
1 'polypeptide(L)'
;MTILDPSDDSTEGMEGKHSGSDKEQLRGRSAFNVELTPAGVVVSTVFVGDDETVRPMPAIFPNLEYALNQIDTLRSMVVGQFNTAAELGMRSLQAQQAQAQKDDGDQA
;
A
#
# COMPACT_ATOMS: atom_id res chain seq x y z
N MET A 1 22.06 -68.71 5.85
CA MET A 1 21.14 -67.65 5.39
C MET A 1 20.94 -66.72 6.58
N THR A 2 21.68 -65.63 6.58
CA THR A 2 21.73 -64.65 7.68
C THR A 2 20.51 -63.75 7.58
N ILE A 3 19.75 -63.63 8.68
CA ILE A 3 18.68 -62.65 8.82
C ILE A 3 19.26 -61.54 9.70
N LEU A 4 19.47 -60.35 9.12
CA LEU A 4 19.76 -59.12 9.84
C LEU A 4 18.46 -58.60 10.48
N ASP A 5 18.53 -58.31 11.77
CA ASP A 5 17.56 -57.53 12.53
C ASP A 5 17.91 -56.03 12.39
N PRO A 6 16.99 -55.16 11.96
CA PRO A 6 17.14 -53.72 12.11
C PRO A 6 16.17 -53.18 13.17
N SER A 7 16.58 -53.26 14.43
CA SER A 7 16.05 -52.43 15.51
C SER A 7 16.94 -51.18 15.64
N ASP A 8 16.65 -50.10 14.89
CA ASP A 8 16.89 -48.70 15.31
C ASP A 8 16.46 -47.71 14.21
N ASP A 9 15.28 -47.10 14.36
CA ASP A 9 15.06 -45.70 13.96
C ASP A 9 13.91 -45.13 14.80
N SER A 10 14.28 -44.67 15.99
CA SER A 10 13.40 -43.88 16.85
C SER A 10 13.29 -42.46 16.28
N THR A 11 12.39 -42.24 15.32
CA THR A 11 11.97 -40.89 14.94
C THR A 11 10.83 -40.43 15.86
N GLU A 12 11.23 -39.93 17.02
CA GLU A 12 10.38 -39.13 17.90
C GLU A 12 9.91 -37.85 17.20
N GLY A 13 8.60 -37.60 17.30
CA GLY A 13 8.09 -36.28 17.66
C GLY A 13 8.33 -35.12 16.69
N MET A 14 7.56 -35.07 15.61
CA MET A 14 7.10 -33.78 15.06
C MET A 14 5.61 -33.85 14.72
N GLU A 15 4.77 -33.90 15.76
CA GLU A 15 3.41 -33.33 15.69
C GLU A 15 3.53 -31.81 15.53
N GLY A 16 3.80 -31.40 14.30
CA GLY A 16 3.61 -30.03 13.82
C GLY A 16 2.50 -30.00 12.79
N LYS A 17 1.40 -30.74 13.03
CA LYS A 17 0.23 -30.67 12.16
C LYS A 17 -0.51 -29.38 12.48
N HIS A 18 0.02 -28.31 11.87
CA HIS A 18 -0.61 -27.05 11.56
C HIS A 18 -2.11 -27.12 11.86
N SER A 19 -2.54 -26.45 12.94
CA SER A 19 -3.90 -25.96 13.02
C SER A 19 -4.19 -25.34 11.65
N GLY A 20 -5.06 -25.99 10.89
CA GLY A 20 -5.69 -25.34 9.76
C GLY A 20 -6.42 -24.16 10.37
N SER A 21 -5.78 -22.99 10.37
CA SER A 21 -6.53 -21.76 10.38
C SER A 21 -7.41 -21.88 9.16
N ASP A 22 -8.71 -21.99 9.39
CA ASP A 22 -9.70 -21.75 8.38
C ASP A 22 -9.19 -20.55 7.57
N LYS A 23 -8.87 -20.82 6.30
CA LYS A 23 -8.59 -19.77 5.33
C LYS A 23 -9.90 -19.03 5.22
N GLU A 24 -10.14 -18.10 6.13
CA GLU A 24 -11.20 -17.14 6.07
C GLU A 24 -11.05 -16.54 4.69
N GLN A 25 -11.93 -16.94 3.78
CA GLN A 25 -11.80 -16.60 2.38
C GLN A 25 -12.15 -15.12 2.31
N LEU A 26 -11.13 -14.28 2.49
CA LEU A 26 -11.27 -12.84 2.49
C LEU A 26 -11.78 -12.44 1.10
N ARG A 27 -13.06 -12.12 1.03
CA ARG A 27 -13.72 -11.58 -0.15
C ARG A 27 -13.70 -10.07 -0.06
N GLY A 28 -13.27 -9.45 -1.15
CA GLY A 28 -13.05 -8.01 -1.22
C GLY A 28 -12.05 -7.64 -2.31
N ARG A 29 -11.66 -6.37 -2.34
CA ARG A 29 -10.82 -5.78 -3.38
C ARG A 29 -9.59 -5.13 -2.78
N SER A 30 -8.44 -5.36 -3.41
CA SER A 30 -7.22 -4.58 -3.11
C SER A 30 -7.40 -3.17 -3.69
N ALA A 31 -7.03 -2.16 -2.91
CA ALA A 31 -7.08 -0.75 -3.29
C ALA A 31 -5.82 -0.02 -2.82
N PHE A 32 -5.56 1.13 -3.43
CA PHE A 32 -4.47 2.02 -3.05
C PHE A 32 -5.06 3.32 -2.51
N ASN A 33 -4.63 3.71 -1.32
CA ASN A 33 -4.83 5.06 -0.82
C ASN A 33 -3.61 5.90 -1.20
N VAL A 34 -3.83 7.04 -1.87
CA VAL A 34 -2.76 7.92 -2.35
C VAL A 34 -2.99 9.32 -1.80
N GLU A 35 -2.07 9.76 -0.96
CA GLU A 35 -2.20 11.00 -0.20
C GLU A 35 -1.00 11.92 -0.44
N LEU A 36 -1.25 13.23 -0.56
CA LEU A 36 -0.20 14.24 -0.56
C LEU A 36 0.09 14.68 0.87
N THR A 37 1.34 14.56 1.28
CA THR A 37 1.85 14.96 2.60
C THR A 37 2.97 15.99 2.44
N PRO A 38 3.40 16.69 3.51
CA PRO A 38 4.55 17.59 3.45
C PRO A 38 5.86 16.90 3.02
N ALA A 39 5.99 15.58 3.26
CA ALA A 39 7.16 14.81 2.84
C ALA A 39 7.09 14.33 1.38
N GLY A 40 5.92 14.42 0.75
CA GLY A 40 5.67 13.94 -0.62
C GLY A 40 4.38 13.12 -0.74
N VAL A 41 4.29 12.34 -1.84
CA VAL A 41 3.14 11.47 -2.11
C VAL A 41 3.33 10.12 -1.42
N VAL A 42 2.41 9.76 -0.52
CA VAL A 42 2.39 8.50 0.21
C VAL A 42 1.37 7.56 -0.44
N VAL A 43 1.79 6.32 -0.70
CA VAL A 43 0.92 5.27 -1.23
C VAL A 43 0.80 4.17 -0.18
N SER A 44 -0.42 3.90 0.26
CA SER A 44 -0.73 2.78 1.17
C SER A 44 -1.61 1.77 0.47
N THR A 45 -1.37 0.49 0.73
CA THR A 45 -2.26 -0.57 0.27
C THR A 45 -3.29 -0.89 1.31
N VAL A 46 -4.55 -0.95 0.89
CA VAL A 46 -5.68 -1.32 1.73
C VAL A 46 -6.51 -2.39 1.04
N PHE A 47 -7.22 -3.16 1.82
CA PHE A 47 -8.22 -4.09 1.33
C PHE A 47 -9.58 -3.64 1.81
N VAL A 48 -10.51 -3.55 0.86
CA VAL A 48 -11.91 -3.22 1.13
C VAL A 48 -12.67 -4.53 1.12
N GLY A 49 -13.16 -4.94 2.29
CA GLY A 49 -14.01 -6.12 2.43
C GLY A 49 -15.42 -5.87 1.87
N ASP A 50 -16.18 -6.95 1.64
CA ASP A 50 -17.59 -6.87 1.23
C ASP A 50 -18.48 -6.18 2.30
N ASP A 51 -18.00 -6.10 3.54
CA ASP A 51 -18.57 -5.38 4.68
C ASP A 51 -18.24 -3.87 4.68
N GLU A 52 -17.68 -3.36 3.59
CA GLU A 52 -17.16 -1.99 3.44
C GLU A 52 -16.04 -1.62 4.43
N THR A 53 -15.49 -2.59 5.16
CA THR A 53 -14.38 -2.32 6.07
C THR A 53 -13.07 -2.19 5.31
N VAL A 54 -12.28 -1.18 5.69
CA VAL A 54 -10.96 -0.94 5.12
C VAL A 54 -9.90 -1.43 6.10
N ARG A 55 -9.09 -2.39 5.67
CA ARG A 55 -8.00 -2.96 6.49
C ARG A 55 -6.65 -2.84 5.78
N PRO A 56 -5.55 -2.53 6.47
CA PRO A 56 -4.22 -2.54 5.88
C PRO A 56 -3.84 -4.00 5.57
N MET A 57 -3.76 -4.33 4.29
CA MET A 57 -3.39 -5.66 3.82
C MET A 57 -2.56 -5.54 2.54
N PRO A 58 -1.70 -6.53 2.25
CA PRO A 58 -0.95 -6.55 1.00
C PRO A 58 -1.90 -6.63 -0.20
N ALA A 59 -1.51 -6.01 -1.31
CA ALA A 59 -2.26 -6.11 -2.56
C ALA A 59 -2.09 -7.52 -3.11
N ILE A 60 -3.20 -8.18 -3.43
CA ILE A 60 -3.20 -9.46 -4.12
C ILE A 60 -3.73 -9.22 -5.52
N PHE A 61 -2.91 -9.53 -6.53
CA PHE A 61 -3.32 -9.49 -7.93
C PHE A 61 -3.68 -10.89 -8.41
N PRO A 62 -4.96 -11.20 -8.65
CA PRO A 62 -5.41 -12.53 -9.03
C PRO A 62 -5.01 -12.93 -10.46
N ASN A 63 -4.76 -11.95 -11.33
CA ASN A 63 -4.30 -12.17 -12.70
C ASN A 63 -3.56 -10.93 -13.24
N LEU A 64 -2.91 -11.09 -14.40
CA LEU A 64 -2.13 -10.05 -15.05
C LEU A 64 -2.96 -8.83 -15.44
N GLU A 65 -4.12 -9.04 -16.06
CA GLU A 65 -5.00 -7.96 -16.51
C GLU A 65 -5.43 -7.05 -15.36
N TYR A 66 -5.84 -7.64 -14.24
CA TYR A 66 -6.17 -6.91 -13.02
C TYR A 66 -4.97 -6.15 -12.47
N ALA A 67 -3.79 -6.78 -12.44
CA ALA A 67 -2.57 -6.12 -11.97
C ALA A 67 -2.26 -4.85 -12.77
N LEU A 68 -2.31 -4.94 -14.10
CA LEU A 68 -2.04 -3.82 -15.00
C LEU A 68 -3.06 -2.70 -14.82
N ASN A 69 -4.35 -3.03 -14.79
CA ASN A 69 -5.41 -2.04 -14.56
C ASN A 69 -5.23 -1.29 -13.23
N GLN A 70 -4.85 -2.01 -12.17
CA GLN A 70 -4.62 -1.42 -10.86
C GLN A 70 -3.36 -0.53 -10.84
N ILE A 71 -2.29 -0.91 -11.53
CA ILE A 71 -1.06 -0.12 -11.66
C ILE A 71 -1.32 1.16 -12.46
N ASP A 72 -2.06 1.09 -13.56
CA ASP A 72 -2.39 2.27 -14.36
C ASP A 72 -3.26 3.25 -13.57
N THR A 73 -4.22 2.72 -12.80
CA THR A 73 -5.03 3.53 -11.88
C THR A 73 -4.15 4.20 -10.82
N LEU A 74 -3.25 3.44 -10.19
CA LEU A 74 -2.29 3.98 -9.21
C LEU A 74 -1.42 5.08 -9.81
N ARG A 75 -0.87 4.85 -11.01
CA ARG A 75 -0.06 5.81 -11.73
C ARG A 75 -0.81 7.12 -11.93
N SER A 76 -2.05 7.06 -12.39
CA SER A 76 -2.91 8.23 -12.58
C SER A 76 -3.10 9.02 -11.28
N MET A 77 -3.41 8.33 -10.18
CA MET A 77 -3.60 8.96 -8.86
C MET A 77 -2.32 9.65 -8.36
N VAL A 78 -1.16 9.00 -8.49
CA VAL A 78 0.13 9.56 -8.06
C VAL A 78 0.48 10.81 -8.87
N VAL A 79 0.32 10.76 -10.19
CA VAL A 79 0.53 11.93 -11.07
C VAL A 79 -0.41 13.07 -10.66
N GLY A 80 -1.67 12.76 -10.36
CA GLY A 80 -2.64 13.74 -9.86
C GLY A 80 -2.16 14.46 -8.60
N GLN A 81 -1.67 13.73 -7.60
CA GLN A 81 -1.17 14.34 -6.37
C GLN A 81 0.06 15.24 -6.60
N PHE A 82 0.96 14.87 -7.51
CA PHE A 82 2.10 15.72 -7.86
C PHE A 82 1.68 17.00 -8.60
N ASN A 83 0.67 16.92 -9.47
CA ASN A 83 0.12 18.12 -10.10
C ASN A 83 -0.51 19.05 -9.05
N THR A 84 -1.28 18.49 -8.11
CA THR A 84 -1.82 19.25 -6.98
C THR A 84 -0.72 19.90 -6.15
N ALA A 85 0.37 19.19 -5.87
CA ALA A 85 1.52 19.74 -5.15
C ALA A 85 2.17 20.91 -5.90
N ALA A 86 2.32 20.80 -7.22
CA ALA A 86 2.88 21.87 -8.05
C ALA A 86 2.00 23.12 -8.05
N GLU A 87 0.68 22.96 -8.15
CA GLU A 87 -0.27 24.08 -8.06
C GLU A 87 -0.22 24.78 -6.70
N LEU A 88 -0.13 24.01 -5.61
CA LEU A 88 0.02 24.56 -4.26
C LEU A 88 1.33 25.35 -4.10
N GLY A 89 2.43 24.82 -4.65
CA GLY A 89 3.72 25.52 -4.69
C GLY A 89 3.65 26.85 -5.44
N MET A 90 3.05 26.85 -6.63
CA MET A 90 2.83 28.06 -7.43
C MET A 90 2.01 29.13 -6.69
N ARG A 91 0.91 28.72 -6.04
CA ARG A 91 0.07 29.64 -5.25
C ARG A 91 0.83 30.23 -4.06
N SER A 92 1.67 29.43 -3.40
CA SER A 92 2.52 29.90 -2.29
C SER A 92 3.49 30.98 -2.75
N LEU A 93 4.17 30.78 -3.89
CA LEU A 93 5.10 31.78 -4.45
C LEU A 93 4.41 33.09 -4.83
N GLN A 94 3.22 33.02 -5.44
CA GLN A 94 2.44 34.22 -5.78
C GLN A 94 1.99 34.98 -4.53
N ALA A 95 1.56 34.26 -3.49
CA ALA A 95 1.18 34.87 -2.22
C ALA A 95 2.38 35.59 -1.55
N GLN A 96 3.57 34.99 -1.61
CA GLN A 96 4.79 35.59 -1.08
C GLN A 96 5.19 36.87 -1.85
N GLN A 97 5.10 36.86 -3.18
CA GLN A 97 5.39 38.04 -4.00
C GLN A 97 4.43 39.21 -3.73
N ALA A 98 3.13 38.91 -3.53
CA ALA A 98 2.13 39.93 -3.23
C ALA A 98 2.28 40.52 -1.81
N GLN A 99 2.87 39.77 -0.87
CA GLN A 99 3.19 40.27 0.47
C GLN A 99 4.46 41.13 0.45
N ALA A 100 5.51 40.70 -0.26
CA ALA A 100 6.75 41.47 -0.38
C ALA A 100 6.53 42.86 -1.03
N GLN A 101 5.60 42.98 -1.98
CA GLN A 101 5.26 44.27 -2.59
C GLN A 101 4.46 45.22 -1.67
N LYS A 102 3.82 44.70 -0.61
CA LYS A 102 3.07 45.53 0.35
C LYS A 102 3.95 46.06 1.47
N ASP A 103 4.92 45.27 1.94
CA ASP A 103 5.85 45.70 3.01
C ASP A 103 6.85 46.77 2.54
N ASP A 104 7.20 46.80 1.25
CA ASP A 104 8.08 47.84 0.66
C ASP A 104 7.34 49.17 0.37
N GLY A 105 6.01 49.17 0.40
CA GLY A 105 5.17 50.34 0.12
C GLY A 105 4.75 51.16 1.33
N ASP A 106 4.97 50.66 2.56
CA ASP A 106 4.53 51.28 3.82
C ASP A 106 5.69 51.94 4.61
N GLN A 107 6.91 51.96 4.05
CA GLN A 107 8.11 52.59 4.64
C GLN A 107 8.54 53.89 3.94
N ALA A 108 7.71 54.46 3.07
CA ALA A 108 7.97 55.70 2.34
C ALA A 108 7.16 56.91 2.87
#